data_AF-A0A948S8W3-F1
#
_entry.id   AF-A0A948S8W3-F1
#
_cell.length_a   1.000
_cell.length_b   1.000
_cell.length_c   1.000
_cell.angle_alpha   90.00
_cell.angle_beta   90.00
_cell.angle_gamma   90.00
#
_symmetry.space_group_name_H-M   'P 1'
#
loop_
_entity.id
_entity.type
_entity.pdbx_description
1 polymer ?
#
loop_
_entity_poly.entity_id
_entity_poly.type
_entity_poly.pdbx_seq_one_letter_code
_entity_poly.pdbx_strand_id
1 'polypeptide(L)'
;MKLPLALRFSFIVLCLPVWPNLATAADAKPKPVAKQDAAALLTSAQKALAYTTKATRNAGEKLSPKNPSAKPFLLSLKKINDALDHAEAGLAAKDPKFFKALDQARAAVSEMQVTWDLTGSNNKDVVAGAKQLGGAVIALQTNYSPLAARRSKGGELTAAEKARFAKIKAQQSALDKKIAALAAKYKSDPALSAGLQKIRGQSARIARSGNTVSAFTDALDLLATIGGLIAGYSYYMPPAGRNEWVMIESAPSTWNYETYYEETTYEWSSVEEYVAVYDEESVEVSAEEVAEEETYLDENEFEMTDAEEDAVAEESNEIPADEVASDEMESQQEEVAEGEEEEAMTADEGETGGEEEAVETADSDGGEDAGDEAMESADDSGEQADSEAADEPSDDAGDESAEESGGDGMDDAGADGGDAGEDTGAEDGGGDDGGADDGGGDEGGGEE
;
A
#
# COMPACT_ATOMS: atom_id res chain seq x y z
N MET A 1 -48.81 -2.87 45.12
CA MET A 1 -49.48 -2.18 43.99
C MET A 1 -48.39 -1.65 43.07
N LYS A 2 -48.33 -2.16 41.81
CA LYS A 2 -47.78 -1.57 40.56
C LYS A 2 -46.35 -0.96 40.60
N LEU A 3 -45.38 -1.27 39.75
CA LEU A 3 -45.18 -2.19 38.61
C LEU A 3 -43.66 -2.08 38.27
N PRO A 4 -42.95 -3.14 37.84
CA PRO A 4 -41.54 -3.04 37.43
C PRO A 4 -41.39 -2.51 36.00
N LEU A 5 -40.40 -1.63 35.79
CA LEU A 5 -40.02 -1.07 34.50
C LEU A 5 -39.22 -2.13 33.72
N ALA A 6 -39.89 -2.84 32.83
CA ALA A 6 -39.27 -3.74 31.87
C ALA A 6 -38.75 -2.93 30.68
N LEU A 7 -37.42 -2.76 30.60
CA LEU A 7 -36.74 -2.23 29.41
C LEU A 7 -36.78 -3.31 28.33
N ARG A 8 -37.69 -3.14 27.37
CA ARG A 8 -37.81 -4.03 26.20
C ARG A 8 -36.73 -3.65 25.19
N PHE A 9 -35.74 -4.50 25.01
CA PHE A 9 -34.91 -4.51 23.81
C PHE A 9 -35.80 -4.99 22.65
N SER A 10 -36.19 -4.05 21.78
CA SER A 10 -36.78 -4.38 20.48
C SER A 10 -35.66 -4.91 19.59
N PHE A 11 -35.69 -6.22 19.30
CA PHE A 11 -35.02 -6.77 18.13
C PHE A 11 -35.72 -6.22 16.88
N ILE A 12 -35.10 -5.26 16.21
CA ILE A 12 -35.43 -4.94 14.82
C ILE A 12 -34.75 -6.02 13.99
N VAL A 13 -35.53 -7.02 13.56
CA VAL A 13 -35.14 -7.89 12.45
C VAL A 13 -35.25 -7.04 11.19
N LEU A 14 -34.12 -6.51 10.74
CA LEU A 14 -33.99 -5.90 9.41
C LEU A 14 -34.05 -7.04 8.38
N CYS A 15 -35.24 -7.26 7.81
CA CYS A 15 -35.37 -7.99 6.56
C CYS A 15 -34.60 -7.21 5.49
N LEU A 16 -33.41 -7.70 5.11
CA LEU A 16 -32.72 -7.24 3.91
C LEU A 16 -33.65 -7.46 2.72
N PRO A 17 -34.03 -6.42 1.97
CA PRO A 17 -34.70 -6.62 0.69
C PRO A 17 -33.72 -7.30 -0.26
N VAL A 18 -34.15 -8.41 -0.86
CA VAL A 18 -33.57 -8.96 -2.09
C VAL A 18 -33.64 -7.84 -3.13
N TRP A 19 -32.50 -7.20 -3.41
CA TRP A 19 -32.44 -6.16 -4.43
C TRP A 19 -32.68 -6.76 -5.82
N PRO A 20 -33.52 -6.13 -6.65
CA PRO A 20 -33.74 -6.54 -8.01
C PRO A 20 -32.49 -6.26 -8.85
N ASN A 21 -32.19 -7.17 -9.76
CA ASN A 21 -31.23 -7.03 -10.85
C ASN A 21 -31.54 -5.74 -11.62
N LEU A 22 -30.79 -4.66 -11.32
CA LEU A 22 -30.74 -3.47 -12.14
C LEU A 22 -29.70 -3.72 -13.22
N ALA A 23 -30.16 -3.85 -14.46
CA ALA A 23 -29.32 -3.75 -15.64
C ALA A 23 -28.55 -2.42 -15.56
N THR A 24 -27.24 -2.51 -15.39
CA THR A 24 -26.32 -1.37 -15.34
C THR A 24 -26.36 -0.65 -16.69
N ALA A 25 -26.64 0.65 -16.66
CA ALA A 25 -26.23 1.53 -17.73
C ALA A 25 -24.71 1.42 -17.81
N ALA A 26 -24.15 1.20 -19.01
CA ALA A 26 -22.71 1.23 -19.22
C ALA A 26 -22.18 2.59 -18.76
N ASP A 27 -21.61 2.65 -17.56
CA ASP A 27 -20.98 3.85 -17.04
C ASP A 27 -19.85 4.23 -17.98
N ALA A 28 -19.98 5.41 -18.59
CA ALA A 28 -18.96 5.95 -19.46
C ALA A 28 -17.71 6.16 -18.60
N LYS A 29 -16.63 5.41 -18.90
CA LYS A 29 -15.33 5.57 -18.23
C LYS A 29 -15.01 7.07 -18.12
N PRO A 30 -14.66 7.60 -16.93
CA PRO A 30 -14.32 9.00 -16.76
C PRO A 30 -13.21 9.38 -17.77
N LYS A 31 -13.14 10.64 -18.20
CA LYS A 31 -12.07 11.08 -19.11
C LYS A 31 -10.77 11.24 -18.33
N PRO A 32 -9.60 10.91 -18.92
CA PRO A 32 -8.31 11.22 -18.30
C PRO A 32 -8.22 12.71 -18.02
N VAL A 33 -7.79 13.06 -16.82
CA VAL A 33 -7.56 14.45 -16.43
C VAL A 33 -6.13 14.87 -16.78
N ALA A 34 -5.15 13.96 -16.62
CA ALA A 34 -3.76 14.21 -16.98
C ALA A 34 -3.05 12.96 -17.51
N LYS A 35 -1.90 13.17 -18.16
CA LYS A 35 -0.91 12.14 -18.49
C LYS A 35 0.29 12.33 -17.58
N GLN A 36 0.57 11.34 -16.74
CA GLN A 36 1.72 11.39 -15.82
C GLN A 36 2.68 10.25 -16.16
N ASP A 37 3.97 10.48 -15.99
CA ASP A 37 5.00 9.43 -15.99
C ASP A 37 5.28 8.95 -14.56
N ALA A 38 6.14 7.94 -14.42
CA ALA A 38 6.50 7.38 -13.11
C ALA A 38 7.10 8.43 -12.15
N ALA A 39 7.92 9.36 -12.66
CA ALA A 39 8.55 10.40 -11.84
C ALA A 39 7.51 11.40 -11.31
N ALA A 40 6.58 11.82 -12.18
CA ALA A 40 5.49 12.71 -11.79
C ALA A 40 4.57 12.06 -10.75
N LEU A 41 4.22 10.77 -10.92
CA LEU A 41 3.42 10.04 -9.93
C LEU A 41 4.15 9.86 -8.60
N LEU A 42 5.47 9.63 -8.63
CA LEU A 42 6.27 9.53 -7.42
C LEU A 42 6.30 10.87 -6.66
N THR A 43 6.49 11.97 -7.37
CA THR A 43 6.38 13.32 -6.81
C THR A 43 4.98 13.57 -6.22
N SER A 44 3.91 13.12 -6.89
CA SER A 44 2.55 13.20 -6.37
C SER A 44 2.38 12.39 -5.09
N ALA A 45 2.96 11.19 -5.00
CA ALA A 45 2.95 10.38 -3.78
C ALA A 45 3.70 11.07 -2.63
N GLN A 46 4.90 11.60 -2.88
CA GLN A 46 5.69 12.35 -1.87
C GLN A 46 4.92 13.57 -1.35
N LYS A 47 4.29 14.36 -2.23
CA LYS A 47 3.44 15.49 -1.85
C LYS A 47 2.23 15.07 -1.02
N ALA A 48 1.55 13.99 -1.42
CA ALA A 48 0.41 13.47 -0.67
C ALA A 48 0.82 12.94 0.71
N LEU A 49 1.99 12.29 0.82
CA LEU A 49 2.56 11.89 2.10
C LEU A 49 2.86 13.10 2.99
N ALA A 50 3.57 14.11 2.47
CA ALA A 50 3.85 15.34 3.20
C ALA A 50 2.57 16.05 3.67
N TYR A 51 1.55 16.16 2.80
CA TYR A 51 0.25 16.69 3.19
C TYR A 51 -0.39 15.89 4.33
N THR A 52 -0.37 14.56 4.24
CA THR A 52 -0.92 13.66 5.26
C THR A 52 -0.19 13.83 6.60
N THR A 53 1.15 13.87 6.58
CA THR A 53 2.00 14.07 7.75
C THR A 53 1.75 15.43 8.39
N LYS A 54 1.70 16.50 7.58
CA LYS A 54 1.38 17.86 8.03
C LYS A 54 0.00 17.93 8.68
N ALA A 55 -1.02 17.36 8.03
CA ALA A 55 -2.38 17.29 8.55
C ALA A 55 -2.43 16.52 9.89
N THR A 56 -1.65 15.44 9.99
CA THR A 56 -1.51 14.63 11.21
C THR A 56 -0.91 15.44 12.35
N ARG A 57 0.20 16.16 12.10
CA ARG A 57 0.83 17.05 13.09
C ARG A 57 -0.13 18.14 13.58
N ASN A 58 -0.95 18.67 12.68
CA ASN A 58 -1.91 19.74 12.98
C ASN A 58 -3.19 19.25 13.66
N ALA A 59 -3.43 17.93 13.72
CA ALA A 59 -4.64 17.35 14.32
C ALA A 59 -4.64 17.34 15.87
N GLY A 60 -3.55 17.78 16.50
CA GLY A 60 -3.45 17.92 17.96
C GLY A 60 -3.05 16.63 18.68
N GLU A 61 -3.31 16.57 19.99
CA GLU A 61 -2.79 15.52 20.88
C GLU A 61 -3.18 14.10 20.48
N LYS A 62 -4.35 13.90 19.86
CA LYS A 62 -4.85 12.59 19.46
C LYS A 62 -3.93 11.87 18.46
N LEU A 63 -3.31 12.61 17.55
CA LEU A 63 -2.37 12.07 16.55
C LEU A 63 -0.91 12.42 16.87
N SER A 64 -0.62 12.78 18.13
CA SER A 64 0.73 13.08 18.56
C SER A 64 1.58 11.82 18.70
N PRO A 65 2.89 11.85 18.43
CA PRO A 65 3.80 10.73 18.72
C PRO A 65 3.85 10.33 20.20
N LYS A 66 3.41 11.23 21.09
CA LYS A 66 3.27 10.97 22.53
C LYS A 66 2.06 10.12 22.87
N ASN A 67 1.11 9.98 21.95
CA ASN A 67 -0.04 9.10 22.10
C ASN A 67 0.32 7.71 21.56
N PRO A 68 0.42 6.66 22.40
CA PRO A 68 0.73 5.31 21.96
C PRO A 68 -0.18 4.82 20.83
N SER A 69 -1.46 5.16 20.86
CA SER A 69 -2.47 4.70 19.88
C SER A 69 -2.31 5.35 18.50
N ALA A 70 -1.54 6.43 18.40
CA ALA A 70 -1.18 7.07 17.13
C ALA A 70 0.16 6.57 16.55
N LYS A 71 1.01 5.92 17.37
CA LYS A 71 2.34 5.46 16.95
C LYS A 71 2.30 4.48 15.77
N PRO A 72 1.42 3.45 15.72
CA PRO A 72 1.33 2.56 14.56
C PRO A 72 1.08 3.31 13.25
N PHE A 73 0.18 4.30 13.28
CA PHE A 73 -0.13 5.12 12.13
C PHE A 73 1.06 5.98 11.71
N LEU A 74 1.73 6.66 12.65
CA LEU A 74 2.92 7.46 12.34
C LEU A 74 4.09 6.61 11.82
N LEU A 75 4.28 5.42 12.39
CA LEU A 75 5.28 4.46 11.93
C LEU A 75 4.98 3.99 10.49
N SER A 76 3.71 3.79 10.15
CA SER A 76 3.33 3.45 8.77
C SER A 76 3.63 4.59 7.78
N LEU A 77 3.41 5.86 8.17
CA LEU A 77 3.80 7.02 7.36
C LEU A 77 5.31 7.03 7.12
N LYS A 78 6.12 6.77 8.15
CA LYS A 78 7.57 6.65 8.02
C LYS A 78 7.96 5.52 7.06
N LYS A 79 7.35 4.34 7.17
CA LYS A 79 7.61 3.22 6.25
C LYS A 79 7.28 3.57 4.79
N ILE A 80 6.22 4.34 4.56
CA ILE A 80 5.89 4.84 3.22
C ILE A 80 6.98 5.80 2.75
N ASN A 81 7.44 6.72 3.61
CA ASN A 81 8.54 7.65 3.30
C ASN A 81 9.79 6.90 2.83
N ASP A 82 10.29 5.99 3.66
CA ASP A 82 11.49 5.19 3.38
C ASP A 82 11.33 4.39 2.06
N ALA A 83 10.12 3.92 1.76
CA ALA A 83 9.83 3.19 0.52
C ALA A 83 9.78 4.12 -0.70
N LEU A 84 9.22 5.33 -0.59
CA LEU A 84 9.21 6.30 -1.68
C LEU A 84 10.62 6.81 -2.00
N ASP A 85 11.47 7.02 -0.99
CA ASP A 85 12.88 7.40 -1.18
C ASP A 85 13.66 6.32 -1.93
N HIS A 86 13.48 5.05 -1.55
CA HIS A 86 14.07 3.92 -2.27
C HIS A 86 13.52 3.78 -3.69
N ALA A 87 12.23 4.09 -3.90
CA ALA A 87 11.64 4.11 -5.22
C ALA A 87 12.25 5.23 -6.08
N GLU A 88 12.45 6.42 -5.52
CA GLU A 88 13.09 7.53 -6.24
C GLU A 88 14.51 7.20 -6.67
N ALA A 89 15.33 6.71 -5.73
CA ALA A 89 16.69 6.28 -6.01
C ALA A 89 16.72 5.15 -7.05
N GLY A 90 15.82 4.17 -6.94
CA GLY A 90 15.70 3.06 -7.89
C GLY A 90 15.28 3.53 -9.29
N LEU A 91 14.33 4.45 -9.38
CA LEU A 91 13.86 5.01 -10.65
C LEU A 91 14.96 5.81 -11.34
N ALA A 92 15.67 6.68 -10.60
CA ALA A 92 16.78 7.46 -11.13
C ALA A 92 17.94 6.58 -11.62
N ALA A 93 18.22 5.49 -10.91
CA ALA A 93 19.27 4.54 -11.26
C ALA A 93 18.84 3.50 -12.32
N LYS A 94 17.55 3.42 -12.67
CA LYS A 94 16.97 2.30 -13.43
C LYS A 94 17.36 0.95 -12.80
N ASP A 95 17.23 0.85 -11.47
CA ASP A 95 17.53 -0.34 -10.66
C ASP A 95 16.22 -1.11 -10.33
N PRO A 96 16.15 -2.45 -10.51
CA PRO A 96 14.99 -3.27 -10.13
C PRO A 96 14.49 -3.07 -8.70
N LYS A 97 15.31 -2.52 -7.80
CA LYS A 97 14.89 -2.07 -6.45
C LYS A 97 13.73 -1.10 -6.47
N PHE A 98 13.52 -0.32 -7.54
CA PHE A 98 12.34 0.52 -7.71
C PHE A 98 11.05 -0.28 -7.49
N PHE A 99 10.91 -1.45 -8.12
CA PHE A 99 9.68 -2.26 -8.01
C PHE A 99 9.52 -2.85 -6.63
N LYS A 100 10.61 -3.29 -6.00
CA LYS A 100 10.60 -3.75 -4.60
C LYS A 100 10.10 -2.65 -3.67
N ALA A 101 10.58 -1.42 -3.88
CA ALA A 101 10.17 -0.26 -3.11
C ALA A 101 8.70 0.11 -3.33
N LEU A 102 8.17 -0.03 -4.56
CA LEU A 102 6.73 0.15 -4.82
C LEU A 102 5.86 -0.86 -4.07
N ASP A 103 6.26 -2.13 -4.01
CA ASP A 103 5.51 -3.14 -3.24
C ASP A 103 5.58 -2.86 -1.73
N GLN A 104 6.73 -2.40 -1.23
CA GLN A 104 6.89 -1.95 0.16
C GLN A 104 5.98 -0.75 0.46
N ALA A 105 5.95 0.25 -0.43
CA ALA A 105 5.05 1.39 -0.31
C ALA A 105 3.57 0.94 -0.33
N ARG A 106 3.20 0.01 -1.21
CA ARG A 106 1.82 -0.53 -1.26
C ARG A 106 1.43 -1.24 0.04
N ALA A 107 2.32 -2.07 0.58
CA ALA A 107 2.09 -2.75 1.85
C ALA A 107 1.99 -1.73 3.00
N ALA A 108 2.89 -0.76 3.06
CA ALA A 108 2.88 0.29 4.08
C ALA A 108 1.63 1.20 4.00
N VAL A 109 1.13 1.50 2.80
CA VAL A 109 -0.18 2.18 2.61
C VAL A 109 -1.32 1.33 3.18
N SER A 110 -1.32 0.02 2.98
CA SER A 110 -2.36 -0.85 3.54
C SER A 110 -2.23 -0.99 5.07
N GLU A 111 -1.01 -0.93 5.62
CA GLU A 111 -0.77 -0.84 7.07
C GLU A 111 -1.30 0.51 7.60
N MET A 112 -1.04 1.61 6.89
CA MET A 112 -1.49 2.97 7.22
C MET A 112 -3.01 3.06 7.29
N GLN A 113 -3.73 2.46 6.33
CA GLN A 113 -5.20 2.44 6.34
C GLN A 113 -5.74 1.76 7.61
N VAL A 114 -5.23 0.57 7.94
CA VAL A 114 -5.66 -0.17 9.14
C VAL A 114 -5.34 0.62 10.42
N THR A 115 -4.11 1.10 10.53
CA THR A 115 -3.65 1.84 11.72
C THR A 115 -4.36 3.19 11.87
N TRP A 116 -4.75 3.84 10.76
CA TRP A 116 -5.59 5.03 10.77
C TRP A 116 -6.97 4.74 11.35
N ASP A 117 -7.67 3.74 10.82
CA ASP A 117 -9.02 3.38 11.26
C ASP A 117 -9.02 3.11 12.79
N LEU A 118 -7.94 2.48 13.27
CA LEU A 118 -7.75 2.14 14.68
C LEU A 118 -7.24 3.30 15.54
N THR A 119 -6.96 4.48 14.97
CA THR A 119 -6.85 5.72 15.77
C THR A 119 -8.22 6.24 16.20
N GLY A 120 -9.31 5.83 15.52
CA GLY A 120 -10.65 6.40 15.67
C GLY A 120 -10.73 7.91 15.35
N SER A 121 -9.75 8.46 14.64
CA SER A 121 -9.72 9.86 14.23
C SER A 121 -10.56 10.06 12.96
N ASN A 122 -11.19 11.23 12.84
CA ASN A 122 -12.02 11.60 11.68
C ASN A 122 -11.48 12.87 11.00
N ASN A 123 -10.15 13.10 11.07
CA ASN A 123 -9.54 14.27 10.44
C ASN A 123 -9.62 14.14 8.92
N LYS A 124 -10.42 15.00 8.29
CA LYS A 124 -10.69 14.95 6.85
C LYS A 124 -9.47 15.24 5.99
N ASP A 125 -8.56 16.08 6.45
CA ASP A 125 -7.35 16.41 5.70
C ASP A 125 -6.40 15.21 5.68
N VAL A 126 -6.31 14.46 6.80
CA VAL A 126 -5.55 13.20 6.83
C VAL A 126 -6.18 12.18 5.89
N VAL A 127 -7.51 12.02 5.89
CA VAL A 127 -8.23 11.12 4.98
C VAL A 127 -8.00 11.49 3.51
N ALA A 128 -8.12 12.78 3.17
CA ALA A 128 -7.90 13.27 1.81
C ALA A 128 -6.46 13.01 1.34
N GLY A 129 -5.47 13.34 2.17
CA GLY A 129 -4.06 13.07 1.89
C GLY A 129 -3.76 11.58 1.70
N ALA A 130 -4.24 10.74 2.62
CA ALA A 130 -4.04 9.30 2.58
C ALA A 130 -4.68 8.66 1.34
N LYS A 131 -5.86 9.12 0.93
CA LYS A 131 -6.53 8.67 -0.30
C LYS A 131 -5.71 9.01 -1.54
N GLN A 132 -5.20 10.24 -1.63
CA GLN A 132 -4.33 10.65 -2.74
C GLN A 132 -3.01 9.86 -2.76
N LEU A 133 -2.40 9.67 -1.59
CA LEU A 133 -1.19 8.87 -1.42
C LEU A 133 -1.40 7.43 -1.90
N GLY A 134 -2.46 6.77 -1.41
CA GLY A 134 -2.80 5.42 -1.82
C GLY A 134 -3.09 5.32 -3.32
N GLY A 135 -3.83 6.29 -3.87
CA GLY A 135 -4.10 6.37 -5.30
C GLY A 135 -2.82 6.49 -6.16
N ALA A 136 -1.89 7.37 -5.76
CA ALA A 136 -0.62 7.55 -6.45
C ALA A 136 0.26 6.29 -6.41
N VAL A 137 0.38 5.65 -5.24
CA VAL A 137 1.14 4.39 -5.07
C VAL A 137 0.51 3.25 -5.90
N ILE A 138 -0.82 3.13 -5.90
CA ILE A 138 -1.53 2.14 -6.73
C ILE A 138 -1.33 2.44 -8.22
N ALA A 139 -1.37 3.70 -8.63
CA ALA A 139 -1.12 4.08 -10.02
C ALA A 139 0.31 3.73 -10.45
N LEU A 140 1.31 3.95 -9.60
CA LEU A 140 2.69 3.52 -9.82
C LEU A 140 2.76 2.00 -9.99
N GLN A 141 2.23 1.23 -9.06
CA GLN A 141 2.30 -0.24 -9.11
C GLN A 141 1.54 -0.82 -10.32
N THR A 142 0.35 -0.30 -10.62
CA THR A 142 -0.53 -0.83 -11.67
C THR A 142 -0.01 -0.55 -13.08
N ASN A 143 0.74 0.54 -13.25
CA ASN A 143 1.15 1.02 -14.57
C ASN A 143 2.66 0.96 -14.82
N TYR A 144 3.48 1.08 -13.77
CA TYR A 144 4.93 1.22 -13.86
C TYR A 144 5.66 0.06 -13.18
N SER A 145 5.13 -1.16 -13.31
CA SER A 145 5.73 -2.37 -12.75
C SER A 145 5.92 -3.48 -13.80
N PRO A 146 6.75 -4.49 -13.49
CA PRO A 146 6.79 -5.76 -14.22
C PRO A 146 5.43 -6.44 -14.35
N LEU A 147 4.53 -6.25 -13.39
CA LEU A 147 3.17 -6.77 -13.43
C LEU A 147 2.33 -6.02 -14.47
N ALA A 148 2.47 -4.70 -14.54
CA ALA A 148 1.84 -3.87 -15.58
C ALA A 148 2.27 -4.30 -16.99
N ALA A 149 3.58 -4.40 -17.22
CA ALA A 149 4.12 -4.85 -18.51
C ALA A 149 3.63 -6.28 -18.86
N ARG A 150 3.59 -7.17 -17.87
CA ARG A 150 3.10 -8.54 -18.06
C ARG A 150 1.60 -8.58 -18.39
N ARG A 151 0.80 -7.74 -17.75
CA ARG A 151 -0.63 -7.57 -17.98
C ARG A 151 -0.89 -7.04 -19.40
N SER A 152 -0.20 -5.98 -19.80
CA SER A 152 -0.29 -5.38 -21.15
C SER A 152 0.14 -6.34 -22.26
N LYS A 153 1.14 -7.19 -22.01
CA LYS A 153 1.56 -8.24 -22.96
C LYS A 153 0.46 -9.29 -23.21
N GLY A 154 -0.41 -9.54 -22.22
CA GLY A 154 -1.53 -10.47 -22.33
C GLY A 154 -1.12 -11.92 -22.61
N GLY A 155 -2.00 -12.68 -23.27
CA GLY A 155 -1.78 -14.08 -23.63
C GLY A 155 -1.99 -15.07 -22.48
N GLU A 156 -1.50 -16.30 -22.65
CA GLU A 156 -1.59 -17.33 -21.61
C GLU A 156 -0.49 -17.19 -20.55
N LEU A 157 -0.75 -17.75 -19.36
CA LEU A 157 0.27 -17.98 -18.36
C LEU A 157 1.31 -19.00 -18.86
N THR A 158 2.59 -18.71 -18.65
CA THR A 158 3.68 -19.66 -18.87
C THR A 158 3.60 -20.82 -17.86
N ALA A 159 4.36 -21.90 -18.11
CA ALA A 159 4.39 -23.03 -17.16
C ALA A 159 4.91 -22.63 -15.77
N ALA A 160 5.91 -21.75 -15.71
CA ALA A 160 6.45 -21.21 -14.45
C ALA A 160 5.42 -20.34 -13.72
N GLU A 161 4.72 -19.46 -14.45
CA GLU A 161 3.64 -18.64 -13.90
C GLU A 161 2.48 -19.50 -13.39
N LYS A 162 2.06 -20.52 -14.14
CA LYS A 162 1.02 -21.48 -13.70
C LYS A 162 1.42 -22.18 -12.40
N ALA A 163 2.67 -22.65 -12.30
CA ALA A 163 3.18 -23.31 -11.09
C ALA A 163 3.24 -22.35 -9.88
N ARG A 164 3.75 -21.12 -10.10
CA ARG A 164 3.79 -20.07 -9.07
C ARG A 164 2.39 -19.69 -8.63
N PHE A 165 1.46 -19.50 -9.55
CA PHE A 165 0.09 -19.14 -9.22
C PHE A 165 -0.62 -20.24 -8.44
N ALA A 166 -0.44 -21.50 -8.81
CA ALA A 166 -0.96 -22.63 -8.04
C ALA A 166 -0.39 -22.65 -6.60
N LYS A 167 0.91 -22.38 -6.43
CA LYS A 167 1.55 -22.25 -5.11
C LYS A 167 0.92 -21.11 -4.30
N ILE A 168 0.75 -19.93 -4.90
CA ILE A 168 0.10 -18.76 -4.27
C ILE A 168 -1.32 -19.13 -3.83
N LYS A 169 -2.14 -19.72 -4.70
CA LYS A 169 -3.52 -20.12 -4.39
C LYS A 169 -3.58 -21.12 -3.23
N ALA A 170 -2.68 -22.10 -3.20
CA ALA A 170 -2.59 -23.06 -2.10
C ALA A 170 -2.20 -22.39 -0.78
N GLN A 171 -1.23 -21.48 -0.81
CA GLN A 171 -0.81 -20.70 0.35
C GLN A 171 -1.94 -19.81 0.88
N GLN A 172 -2.69 -19.15 -0.01
CA GLN A 172 -3.84 -18.32 0.37
C GLN A 172 -4.98 -19.17 0.95
N SER A 173 -5.27 -20.35 0.39
CA SER A 173 -6.22 -21.27 1.02
C SER A 173 -5.78 -21.75 2.43
N ALA A 174 -4.48 -21.90 2.66
CA ALA A 174 -3.95 -22.22 3.98
C ALA A 174 -4.04 -21.03 4.96
N LEU A 175 -3.80 -19.81 4.47
CA LEU A 175 -3.94 -18.58 5.24
C LEU A 175 -5.40 -18.37 5.67
N ASP A 176 -6.37 -18.50 4.75
CA ASP A 176 -7.81 -18.42 5.04
C ASP A 176 -8.22 -19.32 6.22
N LYS A 177 -7.70 -20.56 6.28
CA LYS A 177 -7.98 -21.49 7.39
C LYS A 177 -7.39 -21.01 8.72
N LYS A 178 -6.17 -20.49 8.72
CA LYS A 178 -5.52 -19.94 9.94
C LYS A 178 -6.28 -18.73 10.45
N ILE A 179 -6.63 -17.81 9.55
CA ILE A 179 -7.40 -16.60 9.85
C ILE A 179 -8.80 -16.94 10.37
N ALA A 180 -9.47 -17.94 9.77
CA ALA A 180 -10.78 -18.41 10.25
C ALA A 180 -10.72 -18.95 11.70
N ALA A 181 -9.65 -19.67 12.06
CA ALA A 181 -9.45 -20.15 13.42
C ALA A 181 -9.25 -19.00 14.42
N LEU A 182 -8.47 -17.98 14.04
CA LEU A 182 -8.30 -16.76 14.84
C LEU A 182 -9.61 -15.98 14.97
N ALA A 183 -10.34 -15.78 13.87
CA ALA A 183 -11.60 -15.05 13.88
C ALA A 183 -12.63 -15.70 14.81
N ALA A 184 -12.65 -17.03 14.92
CA ALA A 184 -13.49 -17.73 15.87
C ALA A 184 -13.08 -17.48 17.34
N LYS A 185 -11.78 -17.35 17.62
CA LYS A 185 -11.22 -17.07 18.96
C LYS A 185 -11.49 -15.62 19.38
N TYR A 186 -11.38 -14.67 18.46
CA TYR A 186 -11.51 -13.23 18.69
C TYR A 186 -12.84 -12.64 18.21
N LYS A 187 -13.88 -13.45 18.02
CA LYS A 187 -15.21 -12.99 17.57
C LYS A 187 -15.89 -11.94 18.47
N SER A 188 -15.42 -11.79 19.71
CA SER A 188 -15.93 -10.80 20.67
C SER A 188 -15.24 -9.46 20.57
N ASP A 189 -14.13 -9.39 19.83
CA ASP A 189 -13.39 -8.17 19.51
C ASP A 189 -13.86 -7.69 18.13
N PRO A 190 -14.68 -6.62 18.06
CA PRO A 190 -15.30 -6.21 16.81
C PRO A 190 -14.27 -5.76 15.76
N ALA A 191 -13.28 -4.96 16.17
CA ALA A 191 -12.23 -4.41 15.32
C ALA A 191 -11.34 -5.53 14.75
N LEU A 192 -10.81 -6.39 15.61
CA LEU A 192 -9.95 -7.50 15.18
C LEU A 192 -10.75 -8.52 14.34
N SER A 193 -12.01 -8.78 14.68
CA SER A 193 -12.87 -9.66 13.89
C SER A 193 -13.12 -9.11 12.49
N ALA A 194 -13.38 -7.80 12.35
CA ALA A 194 -13.57 -7.15 11.05
C ALA A 194 -12.29 -7.24 10.21
N GLY A 195 -11.13 -6.93 10.80
CA GLY A 195 -9.83 -7.06 10.17
C GLY A 195 -9.51 -8.45 9.66
N LEU A 196 -9.74 -9.47 10.50
CA LEU A 196 -9.57 -10.87 10.13
C LEU A 196 -10.49 -11.25 8.96
N GLN A 197 -11.74 -10.76 8.91
CA GLN A 197 -12.61 -11.01 7.76
C GLN A 197 -12.11 -10.28 6.49
N LYS A 198 -11.56 -9.07 6.59
CA LYS A 198 -10.98 -8.34 5.45
C LYS A 198 -9.80 -9.11 4.84
N ILE A 199 -8.85 -9.54 5.67
CA ILE A 199 -7.71 -10.38 5.24
C ILE A 199 -8.21 -11.68 4.58
N ARG A 200 -9.21 -12.31 5.20
CA ARG A 200 -9.81 -13.54 4.69
C ARG A 200 -10.48 -13.34 3.32
N GLY A 201 -11.20 -12.24 3.13
CA GLY A 201 -11.84 -11.86 1.88
C GLY A 201 -10.83 -11.77 0.73
N GLN A 202 -9.73 -11.04 0.95
CA GLN A 202 -8.65 -10.90 -0.03
C GLN A 202 -7.95 -12.24 -0.32
N SER A 203 -7.65 -13.01 0.72
CA SER A 203 -7.04 -14.34 0.57
C SER A 203 -7.95 -15.29 -0.24
N ALA A 204 -9.25 -15.28 0.05
CA ALA A 204 -10.23 -16.10 -0.66
C ALA A 204 -10.47 -15.63 -2.11
N ARG A 205 -10.30 -14.34 -2.41
CA ARG A 205 -10.33 -13.80 -3.78
C ARG A 205 -9.19 -14.39 -4.61
N ILE A 206 -7.97 -14.41 -4.07
CA ILE A 206 -6.82 -15.03 -4.73
C ILE A 206 -7.03 -16.54 -4.90
N ALA A 207 -7.44 -17.25 -3.84
CA ALA A 207 -7.57 -18.70 -3.88
C ALA A 207 -8.59 -19.20 -4.93
N ARG A 208 -9.63 -18.40 -5.23
CA ARG A 208 -10.73 -18.74 -6.13
C ARG A 208 -10.60 -18.17 -7.54
N SER A 209 -9.57 -17.36 -7.81
CA SER A 209 -9.41 -16.70 -9.10
C SER A 209 -9.15 -17.68 -10.25
N GLY A 210 -9.51 -17.28 -11.48
CA GLY A 210 -9.22 -18.05 -12.70
C GLY A 210 -7.72 -18.12 -13.01
N ASN A 211 -7.30 -19.05 -13.88
CA ASN A 211 -5.89 -19.18 -14.28
C ASN A 211 -5.57 -18.29 -15.49
N THR A 212 -5.72 -16.97 -15.33
CA THR A 212 -5.45 -15.96 -16.37
C THR A 212 -4.28 -15.07 -15.99
N VAL A 213 -3.72 -14.34 -16.97
CA VAL A 213 -2.65 -13.36 -16.72
C VAL A 213 -3.11 -12.27 -15.76
N SER A 214 -4.30 -11.69 -15.99
CA SER A 214 -4.86 -10.67 -15.07
C SER A 214 -4.97 -11.21 -13.66
N ALA A 215 -5.61 -12.38 -13.48
CA ALA A 215 -5.79 -12.97 -12.16
C ALA A 215 -4.46 -13.27 -11.44
N PHE A 216 -3.42 -13.64 -12.19
CA PHE A 216 -2.08 -13.87 -11.64
C PHE A 216 -1.39 -12.56 -11.22
N THR A 217 -1.40 -11.53 -12.07
CA THR A 217 -0.82 -10.22 -11.74
C THR A 217 -1.56 -9.55 -10.60
N ASP A 218 -2.90 -9.61 -10.60
CA ASP A 218 -3.74 -9.06 -9.54
C ASP A 218 -3.53 -9.83 -8.23
N ALA A 219 -3.28 -11.13 -8.29
CA ALA A 219 -2.92 -11.91 -7.11
C ALA A 219 -1.60 -11.46 -6.50
N LEU A 220 -0.58 -11.16 -7.32
CA LEU A 220 0.71 -10.63 -6.86
C LEU A 220 0.55 -9.24 -6.23
N ASP A 221 -0.20 -8.34 -6.86
CA ASP A 221 -0.53 -7.01 -6.31
C ASP A 221 -1.23 -7.14 -4.93
N LEU A 222 -2.21 -8.06 -4.82
CA LEU A 222 -2.95 -8.30 -3.58
C LEU A 222 -2.10 -8.92 -2.46
N LEU A 223 -0.97 -9.60 -2.76
CA LEU A 223 -0.09 -10.11 -1.71
C LEU A 223 0.50 -8.98 -0.86
N ALA A 224 0.91 -7.86 -1.50
CA ALA A 224 1.41 -6.68 -0.79
C ALA A 224 0.33 -6.08 0.12
N THR A 225 -0.92 -5.99 -0.37
CA THR A 225 -2.07 -5.54 0.44
C THR A 225 -2.32 -6.46 1.63
N ILE A 226 -2.35 -7.79 1.43
CA ILE A 226 -2.54 -8.76 2.52
C ILE A 226 -1.40 -8.63 3.55
N GLY A 227 -0.16 -8.46 3.10
CA GLY A 227 0.99 -8.21 3.96
C GLY A 227 0.82 -6.96 4.82
N GLY A 228 0.41 -5.85 4.21
CA GLY A 228 0.13 -4.60 4.92
C GLY A 228 -1.03 -4.68 5.90
N LEU A 229 -2.13 -5.37 5.56
CA LEU A 229 -3.22 -5.64 6.50
C LEU A 229 -2.72 -6.42 7.72
N ILE A 230 -1.94 -7.48 7.50
CA ILE A 230 -1.37 -8.29 8.58
C ILE A 230 -0.40 -7.44 9.43
N ALA A 231 0.44 -6.61 8.82
CA ALA A 231 1.32 -5.72 9.57
C ALA A 231 0.52 -4.71 10.41
N GLY A 232 -0.54 -4.11 9.85
CA GLY A 232 -1.38 -3.14 10.56
C GLY A 232 -2.09 -3.71 11.78
N TYR A 233 -2.65 -4.93 11.67
CA TYR A 233 -3.33 -5.56 12.81
C TYR A 233 -2.37 -6.16 13.85
N SER A 234 -1.06 -6.22 13.59
CA SER A 234 -0.07 -6.80 14.52
C SER A 234 -0.04 -6.06 15.87
N TYR A 235 -0.05 -4.71 15.84
CA TYR A 235 -0.02 -3.86 17.04
C TYR A 235 -1.27 -4.00 17.91
N TYR A 236 -2.36 -4.48 17.34
CA TYR A 236 -3.66 -4.59 18.03
C TYR A 236 -3.99 -6.02 18.41
N MET A 237 -3.07 -6.96 18.18
CA MET A 237 -3.24 -8.35 18.60
C MET A 237 -3.04 -8.46 20.12
N PRO A 238 -4.03 -8.98 20.87
CA PRO A 238 -3.87 -9.20 22.31
C PRO A 238 -2.70 -10.15 22.60
N PRO A 239 -2.00 -10.01 23.74
CA PRO A 239 -0.82 -10.82 24.06
C PRO A 239 -1.04 -12.34 23.92
N ALA A 240 -2.24 -12.81 24.24
CA ALA A 240 -2.63 -14.22 24.14
C ALA A 240 -2.79 -14.76 22.69
N GLY A 241 -2.67 -13.90 21.67
CA GLY A 241 -2.78 -14.24 20.25
C GLY A 241 -1.54 -13.93 19.42
N ARG A 242 -0.54 -13.23 19.98
CA ARG A 242 0.65 -12.80 19.23
C ARG A 242 1.44 -13.96 18.64
N ASN A 243 1.56 -15.08 19.36
CA ASN A 243 2.26 -16.26 18.83
C ASN A 243 1.56 -16.84 17.60
N GLU A 244 0.23 -16.94 17.62
CA GLU A 244 -0.54 -17.38 16.46
C GLU A 244 -0.48 -16.38 15.30
N TRP A 245 -0.39 -15.08 15.62
CA TRP A 245 -0.23 -14.01 14.64
C TRP A 245 1.14 -14.02 13.95
N VAL A 246 2.22 -14.21 14.69
CA VAL A 246 3.58 -14.36 14.12
C VAL A 246 3.64 -15.53 13.11
N MET A 247 2.86 -16.59 13.33
CA MET A 247 2.75 -17.73 12.39
C MET A 247 1.97 -17.42 11.10
N ILE A 248 1.26 -16.28 11.06
CA ILE A 248 0.62 -15.71 9.87
C ILE A 248 1.59 -14.75 9.17
N GLU A 249 2.25 -13.87 9.92
CA GLU A 249 3.25 -12.93 9.39
C GLU A 249 4.42 -13.62 8.68
N SER A 250 4.94 -14.68 9.31
CA SER A 250 6.04 -15.49 8.79
C SER A 250 5.62 -16.47 7.69
N ALA A 251 4.33 -16.52 7.32
CA ALA A 251 3.86 -17.46 6.33
C ALA A 251 4.36 -17.09 4.93
N PRO A 252 4.85 -18.04 4.12
CA PRO A 252 5.25 -17.78 2.73
C PRO A 252 4.14 -17.19 1.83
N SER A 253 2.90 -17.13 2.31
CA SER A 253 1.77 -16.46 1.67
C SER A 253 1.90 -14.94 1.58
N THR A 254 2.83 -14.31 2.31
CA THR A 254 2.98 -12.83 2.35
C THR A 254 4.25 -12.32 1.65
N TRP A 255 5.22 -13.18 1.32
CA TRP A 255 6.56 -12.77 0.86
C TRP A 255 7.00 -13.31 -0.51
N ASN A 256 6.12 -14.01 -1.24
CA ASN A 256 6.48 -14.67 -2.52
C ASN A 256 6.74 -13.69 -3.70
N TYR A 257 6.69 -12.37 -3.48
CA TYR A 257 6.89 -11.36 -4.52
C TYR A 257 8.39 -11.14 -4.82
N GLU A 258 9.29 -11.21 -3.82
CA GLU A 258 10.73 -10.97 -4.01
C GLU A 258 11.32 -11.89 -5.09
N THR A 259 10.98 -13.17 -5.04
CA THR A 259 11.43 -14.17 -6.02
C THR A 259 10.87 -13.93 -7.42
N TYR A 260 9.68 -13.29 -7.56
CA TYR A 260 9.15 -12.95 -8.88
C TYR A 260 9.99 -11.89 -9.57
N TYR A 261 10.39 -10.84 -8.84
CA TYR A 261 11.17 -9.73 -9.40
C TYR A 261 12.62 -10.08 -9.66
N GLU A 262 13.22 -10.97 -8.86
CA GLU A 262 14.57 -11.48 -9.11
C GLU A 262 14.65 -12.35 -10.38
N GLU A 263 13.59 -13.08 -10.69
CA GLU A 263 13.54 -14.00 -11.84
C GLU A 263 12.99 -13.37 -13.13
N THR A 264 12.32 -12.22 -13.03
CA THR A 264 11.67 -11.58 -14.17
C THR A 264 12.60 -10.52 -14.76
N THR A 265 13.11 -10.76 -15.97
CA THR A 265 13.82 -9.71 -16.72
C THR A 265 12.83 -8.62 -17.11
N TYR A 266 13.10 -7.39 -16.67
CA TYR A 266 12.26 -6.24 -16.93
C TYR A 266 12.97 -5.21 -17.81
N GLU A 267 12.27 -4.73 -18.83
CA GLU A 267 12.77 -3.71 -19.76
C GLU A 267 12.25 -2.34 -19.33
N TRP A 268 13.17 -1.46 -18.92
CA TRP A 268 12.86 -0.09 -18.46
C TRP A 268 12.13 0.78 -19.47
N SER A 269 12.23 0.45 -20.76
CA SER A 269 11.49 1.14 -21.81
C SER A 269 9.96 1.03 -21.64
N SER A 270 9.48 0.09 -20.83
CA SER A 270 8.06 -0.02 -20.47
C SER A 270 7.61 0.90 -19.33
N VAL A 271 8.53 1.61 -18.65
CA VAL A 271 8.24 2.60 -17.58
C VAL A 271 8.12 4.03 -18.15
N GLU A 272 8.55 4.24 -19.38
CA GLU A 272 8.60 5.59 -20.00
C GLU A 272 7.27 5.98 -20.68
N GLU A 273 6.24 5.14 -20.60
CA GLU A 273 4.94 5.40 -21.21
C GLU A 273 4.01 6.17 -20.25
N TYR A 274 3.45 7.30 -20.70
CA TYR A 274 2.53 8.10 -19.89
C TYR A 274 1.22 7.39 -19.63
N VAL A 275 0.75 7.42 -18.38
CA VAL A 275 -0.58 6.89 -18.03
C VAL A 275 -1.59 7.98 -17.82
N ALA A 276 -2.80 7.69 -18.29
CA ALA A 276 -3.99 8.50 -18.05
C ALA A 276 -4.35 8.40 -16.56
N VAL A 277 -4.37 9.54 -15.86
CA VAL A 277 -4.84 9.64 -14.48
C VAL A 277 -6.20 10.31 -14.50
N TYR A 278 -7.17 9.71 -13.79
CA TYR A 278 -8.59 10.05 -13.87
C TYR A 278 -9.10 10.81 -12.64
N ASP A 279 -8.24 11.03 -11.65
CA ASP A 279 -8.51 11.80 -10.44
C ASP A 279 -7.36 12.79 -10.23
N GLU A 280 -7.65 14.09 -10.30
CA GLU A 280 -6.68 15.19 -10.17
C GLU A 280 -7.02 16.05 -8.95
N GLU A 281 -7.54 15.45 -7.88
CA GLU A 281 -7.45 16.10 -6.59
C GLU A 281 -5.96 16.03 -6.18
N SER A 282 -5.21 17.07 -6.55
CA SER A 282 -3.80 17.21 -6.17
C SER A 282 -3.70 18.15 -4.98
N VAL A 283 -2.99 17.75 -3.94
CA VAL A 283 -2.64 18.65 -2.84
C VAL A 283 -1.55 19.63 -3.27
N GLU A 284 -1.78 20.91 -2.98
CA GLU A 284 -0.75 21.93 -3.13
C GLU A 284 0.21 21.86 -1.94
N VAL A 285 1.37 21.25 -2.18
CA VAL A 285 2.48 21.17 -1.22
C VAL A 285 3.77 21.60 -1.94
N SER A 286 4.53 22.51 -1.32
CA SER A 286 5.81 22.99 -1.83
C SER A 286 6.92 21.95 -1.61
N ALA A 287 8.04 22.08 -2.34
CA ALA A 287 9.18 21.17 -2.16
C ALA A 287 9.81 21.33 -0.76
N GLU A 288 9.80 22.55 -0.21
CA GLU A 288 10.26 22.84 1.15
C GLU A 288 9.37 22.16 2.19
N GLU A 289 8.05 22.16 1.98
CA GLU A 289 7.12 21.45 2.87
C GLU A 289 7.32 19.94 2.79
N VAL A 290 7.57 19.38 1.60
CA VAL A 290 7.92 17.95 1.46
C VAL A 290 9.15 17.62 2.29
N ALA A 291 10.24 18.38 2.14
CA ALA A 291 11.48 18.14 2.89
C ALA A 291 11.32 18.33 4.41
N GLU A 292 10.48 19.27 4.86
CA GLU A 292 10.17 19.45 6.29
C GLU A 292 9.48 18.21 6.87
N GLU A 293 8.47 17.69 6.18
CA GLU A 293 7.69 16.55 6.66
C GLU A 293 8.46 15.23 6.56
N GLU A 294 9.33 15.07 5.57
CA GLU A 294 10.31 13.98 5.51
C GLU A 294 11.24 14.01 6.74
N THR A 295 11.83 15.18 7.03
CA THR A 295 12.69 15.36 8.21
C THR A 295 11.93 15.04 9.50
N TYR A 296 10.66 15.46 9.60
CA TYR A 296 9.83 15.12 10.75
C TYR A 296 9.65 13.61 10.93
N LEU A 297 9.36 12.87 9.85
CA LEU A 297 9.21 11.41 9.92
C LEU A 297 10.54 10.71 10.28
N ASP A 298 11.67 11.24 9.83
CA ASP A 298 12.99 10.63 10.09
C ASP A 298 13.54 10.91 11.48
N GLU A 299 13.33 12.11 12.01
CA GLU A 299 13.88 12.52 13.31
C GLU A 299 13.04 12.03 14.51
N ASN A 300 11.78 11.63 14.30
CA ASN A 300 10.91 11.16 15.37
C ASN A 300 10.92 9.63 15.49
N GLU A 301 10.93 9.15 16.73
CA GLU A 301 10.83 7.73 17.05
C GLU A 301 9.38 7.33 17.27
N PHE A 302 8.86 6.47 16.39
CA PHE A 302 7.50 5.94 16.44
C PHE A 302 7.43 4.50 16.92
N GLU A 303 8.57 3.90 17.29
CA GLU A 303 8.61 2.55 17.82
C GLU A 303 7.83 2.46 19.14
N MET A 304 7.17 1.32 19.31
CA MET A 304 6.37 1.03 20.48
C MET A 304 7.13 0.10 21.42
N THR A 305 6.99 0.36 22.71
CA THR A 305 7.37 -0.61 23.74
C THR A 305 6.31 -1.70 23.87
N ASP A 306 6.67 -2.88 24.36
CA ASP A 306 5.72 -3.97 24.64
C ASP A 306 4.50 -3.50 25.47
N ALA A 307 4.73 -2.60 26.42
CA ALA A 307 3.68 -2.04 27.27
C ALA A 307 2.72 -1.11 26.50
N GLU A 308 3.23 -0.37 25.52
CA GLU A 308 2.41 0.44 24.62
C GLU A 308 1.61 -0.46 23.67
N GLU A 309 2.19 -1.52 23.13
CA GLU A 309 1.48 -2.50 22.31
C GLU A 309 0.35 -3.19 23.08
N ASP A 310 0.60 -3.57 24.33
CA ASP A 310 -0.43 -4.16 25.20
C ASP A 310 -1.58 -3.17 25.42
N ALA A 311 -1.29 -1.90 25.69
CA ALA A 311 -2.30 -0.87 25.92
C ALA A 311 -3.15 -0.58 24.66
N VAL A 312 -2.49 -0.51 23.50
CA VAL A 312 -3.16 -0.25 22.21
C VAL A 312 -4.05 -1.42 21.79
N ALA A 313 -3.62 -2.66 22.03
CA ALA A 313 -4.44 -3.84 21.79
C ALA A 313 -5.68 -3.89 22.70
N GLU A 314 -5.58 -3.39 23.94
CA GLU A 314 -6.75 -3.29 24.84
C GLU A 314 -7.73 -2.20 24.42
N GLU A 315 -7.25 -1.02 24.00
CA GLU A 315 -8.10 0.11 23.58
C GLU A 315 -8.86 -0.19 22.28
N SER A 316 -8.24 -0.91 21.34
CA SER A 316 -8.86 -1.26 20.05
C SER A 316 -10.13 -2.09 20.18
N ASN A 317 -10.26 -2.88 21.25
CA ASN A 317 -11.47 -3.67 21.53
C ASN A 317 -12.70 -2.78 21.86
N GLU A 318 -12.51 -1.48 22.11
CA GLU A 318 -13.59 -0.51 22.28
C GLU A 318 -14.06 0.12 20.96
N ILE A 319 -13.31 -0.05 19.86
CA ILE A 319 -13.63 0.51 18.55
C ILE A 319 -14.72 -0.33 17.85
N PRO A 320 -15.85 0.26 17.43
CA PRO A 320 -16.90 -0.45 16.71
C PRO A 320 -16.44 -1.04 15.38
N ALA A 321 -16.96 -2.21 15.00
CA ALA A 321 -16.59 -2.87 13.74
C ALA A 321 -16.89 -2.04 12.48
N ASP A 322 -17.89 -1.16 12.52
CA ASP A 322 -18.27 -0.27 11.42
C ASP A 322 -17.32 0.92 11.24
N GLU A 323 -16.57 1.31 12.28
CA GLU A 323 -15.50 2.32 12.16
C GLU A 323 -14.22 1.71 11.58
N VAL A 324 -13.96 0.42 11.83
CA VAL A 324 -12.78 -0.31 11.32
C VAL A 324 -12.95 -0.82 9.88
N ALA A 325 -14.19 -0.83 9.38
CA ALA A 325 -14.53 -1.23 8.02
C ALA A 325 -14.91 -0.02 7.15
N SER A 326 -14.45 1.18 7.51
CA SER A 326 -14.73 2.36 6.73
C SER A 326 -13.93 2.31 5.42
N ASP A 327 -14.61 2.24 4.29
CA ASP A 327 -13.98 2.30 2.95
C ASP A 327 -13.50 3.74 2.62
N GLU A 328 -13.40 4.64 3.60
CA GLU A 328 -13.15 6.08 3.39
C GLU A 328 -11.77 6.36 2.79
N MET A 329 -10.74 5.60 3.20
CA MET A 329 -9.39 5.68 2.64
C MET A 329 -9.14 4.64 1.53
N GLU A 330 -10.07 3.72 1.28
CA GLU A 330 -9.90 2.71 0.23
C GLU A 330 -10.20 3.37 -1.12
N SER A 331 -9.13 3.66 -1.88
CA SER A 331 -9.25 4.08 -3.27
C SER A 331 -10.12 3.07 -4.03
N GLN A 332 -11.03 3.55 -4.89
CA GLN A 332 -12.03 2.79 -5.66
C GLN A 332 -11.46 1.69 -6.59
N GLN A 333 -10.74 0.71 -6.04
CA GLN A 333 -10.19 -0.45 -6.76
C GLN A 333 -11.28 -1.44 -7.17
N GLU A 334 -12.52 -1.30 -6.70
CA GLU A 334 -13.59 -2.28 -6.97
C GLU A 334 -14.27 -2.14 -8.35
N GLU A 335 -14.11 -1.05 -9.11
CA GLU A 335 -14.92 -0.85 -10.33
C GLU A 335 -14.28 -1.21 -11.69
N VAL A 336 -13.04 -1.72 -11.77
CA VAL A 336 -12.36 -1.85 -13.09
C VAL A 336 -12.39 -3.26 -13.70
N ALA A 337 -13.01 -4.25 -13.06
CA ALA A 337 -12.84 -5.65 -13.45
C ALA A 337 -14.10 -6.37 -14.00
N GLU A 338 -15.00 -5.70 -14.72
CA GLU A 338 -15.93 -6.40 -15.63
C GLU A 338 -16.10 -5.60 -16.94
N GLY A 339 -15.23 -5.89 -17.90
CA GLY A 339 -15.38 -5.46 -19.29
C GLY A 339 -15.14 -6.67 -20.18
N GLU A 340 -16.16 -7.51 -20.30
CA GLU A 340 -16.17 -8.66 -21.19
C GLU A 340 -15.90 -8.24 -22.64
N GLU A 341 -15.12 -9.09 -23.31
CA GLU A 341 -14.77 -9.00 -24.72
C GLU A 341 -16.03 -9.16 -25.59
N GLU A 342 -16.61 -8.06 -26.08
CA GLU A 342 -17.49 -8.12 -27.25
C GLU A 342 -16.65 -8.18 -28.54
N GLU A 343 -16.11 -9.36 -28.82
CA GLU A 343 -15.72 -9.75 -30.18
C GLU A 343 -17.00 -9.91 -31.01
N ALA A 344 -17.38 -8.84 -31.72
CA ALA A 344 -18.39 -8.87 -32.77
C ALA A 344 -17.88 -9.72 -33.96
N MET A 345 -18.01 -11.04 -33.88
CA MET A 345 -17.86 -11.92 -35.03
C MET A 345 -19.07 -11.78 -35.96
N THR A 346 -18.85 -11.10 -37.08
CA THR A 346 -19.68 -11.22 -38.27
C THR A 346 -19.32 -12.50 -39.04
N ALA A 347 -20.26 -13.44 -39.18
CA ALA A 347 -20.44 -14.34 -40.34
C ALA A 347 -21.56 -15.35 -39.98
N ASP A 348 -22.74 -15.28 -40.59
CA ASP A 348 -23.07 -15.81 -41.92
C ASP A 348 -23.52 -17.29 -41.86
N GLU A 349 -24.51 -17.58 -42.70
CA GLU A 349 -25.55 -18.61 -42.60
C GLU A 349 -25.04 -20.06 -42.70
N GLY A 350 -25.76 -21.01 -42.07
CA GLY A 350 -25.47 -22.43 -42.24
C GLY A 350 -26.40 -23.39 -41.50
N GLU A 351 -27.51 -23.71 -42.17
CA GLU A 351 -28.54 -24.69 -41.86
C GLU A 351 -28.04 -26.15 -41.66
N THR A 352 -28.91 -26.98 -41.06
CA THR A 352 -28.91 -28.47 -40.93
C THR A 352 -28.07 -29.05 -39.77
N GLY A 353 -28.50 -30.01 -38.96
CA GLY A 353 -29.63 -30.94 -38.99
C GLY A 353 -29.13 -32.33 -38.53
N GLY A 354 -29.74 -32.90 -37.47
CA GLY A 354 -29.54 -34.30 -37.02
C GLY A 354 -28.26 -34.54 -36.21
N GLU A 355 -28.11 -35.55 -35.37
CA GLU A 355 -28.94 -36.67 -34.90
C GLU A 355 -28.25 -37.18 -33.62
N GLU A 356 -28.99 -37.95 -32.83
CA GLU A 356 -28.54 -38.61 -31.61
C GLU A 356 -27.35 -39.57 -31.87
N GLU A 357 -26.55 -39.86 -30.85
CA GLU A 357 -26.12 -41.23 -30.49
C GLU A 357 -25.36 -41.20 -29.15
N ALA A 358 -25.81 -42.05 -28.24
CA ALA A 358 -25.19 -42.36 -26.97
C ALA A 358 -24.07 -43.38 -27.19
N VAL A 359 -22.92 -43.20 -26.53
CA VAL A 359 -21.93 -44.28 -26.37
C VAL A 359 -21.46 -44.33 -24.92
N GLU A 360 -21.92 -45.38 -24.24
CA GLU A 360 -21.31 -45.95 -23.05
C GLU A 360 -19.94 -46.57 -23.38
N THR A 361 -19.00 -46.54 -22.44
CA THR A 361 -18.10 -47.67 -22.07
C THR A 361 -17.30 -47.23 -20.84
N ALA A 362 -17.52 -47.90 -19.69
CA ALA A 362 -16.74 -49.01 -19.12
C ALA A 362 -15.43 -48.53 -18.46
N ASP A 363 -15.38 -48.50 -17.13
CA ASP A 363 -14.82 -49.58 -16.29
C ASP A 363 -13.36 -49.92 -16.64
N SER A 364 -12.42 -49.43 -15.81
CA SER A 364 -11.15 -50.12 -15.59
C SER A 364 -10.73 -49.97 -14.13
N ASP A 365 -11.06 -51.05 -13.42
CA ASP A 365 -10.55 -51.48 -12.14
C ASP A 365 -9.05 -51.84 -12.20
N GLY A 366 -8.38 -51.81 -11.06
CA GLY A 366 -7.18 -52.61 -10.78
C GLY A 366 -5.82 -51.91 -10.85
N GLY A 367 -5.10 -51.92 -9.72
CA GLY A 367 -3.65 -51.84 -9.72
C GLY A 367 -3.00 -51.31 -8.45
N GLU A 368 -3.10 -52.06 -7.36
CA GLU A 368 -2.15 -51.97 -6.25
C GLU A 368 -0.74 -52.31 -6.77
N ASP A 369 0.28 -51.49 -6.48
CA ASP A 369 1.63 -52.00 -6.37
C ASP A 369 2.43 -51.19 -5.34
N ALA A 370 3.08 -51.94 -4.46
CA ALA A 370 3.89 -51.48 -3.35
C ALA A 370 5.36 -51.81 -3.68
N GLY A 371 6.20 -50.78 -3.75
CA GLY A 371 7.65 -50.87 -3.58
C GLY A 371 8.04 -49.65 -2.75
N ASP A 372 8.50 -49.78 -1.51
CA ASP A 372 9.76 -50.41 -1.09
C ASP A 372 10.90 -49.95 -1.98
N GLU A 373 11.68 -48.99 -1.51
CA GLU A 373 13.14 -48.94 -1.62
C GLU A 373 13.68 -48.01 -0.53
N ALA A 374 14.32 -48.64 0.45
CA ALA A 374 15.26 -48.02 1.37
C ALA A 374 16.47 -47.50 0.57
N MET A 375 16.87 -46.25 0.80
CA MET A 375 18.24 -45.84 0.51
C MET A 375 18.96 -45.46 1.78
N GLU A 376 20.02 -46.23 2.00
CA GLU A 376 20.98 -46.16 3.07
C GLU A 376 21.90 -44.93 2.94
N SER A 377 22.45 -44.61 4.11
CA SER A 377 23.51 -43.68 4.49
C SER A 377 24.78 -43.64 3.61
N ALA A 378 25.34 -42.44 3.50
CA ALA A 378 26.77 -42.09 3.64
C ALA A 378 26.80 -40.58 3.94
N ASP A 379 27.17 -40.06 5.10
CA ASP A 379 28.47 -40.11 5.81
C ASP A 379 29.66 -39.90 4.86
N ASP A 380 29.98 -38.63 4.63
CA ASP A 380 31.29 -38.21 4.11
C ASP A 380 31.80 -37.03 4.97
N SER A 381 32.72 -37.39 5.84
CA SER A 381 33.49 -36.52 6.73
C SER A 381 34.92 -36.37 6.19
N GLY A 382 35.36 -35.14 5.94
CA GLY A 382 36.76 -34.75 5.74
C GLY A 382 36.80 -33.22 5.63
N GLU A 383 37.11 -32.45 6.68
CA GLU A 383 38.37 -32.29 7.42
C GLU A 383 39.56 -31.77 6.55
N GLN A 384 40.10 -30.63 7.02
CA GLN A 384 41.43 -30.03 6.76
C GLN A 384 41.60 -29.21 5.46
N ALA A 385 42.27 -28.06 5.41
CA ALA A 385 43.04 -27.30 6.40
C ALA A 385 43.28 -25.86 5.89
N ASP A 386 43.72 -25.02 6.83
CA ASP A 386 44.38 -23.71 6.71
C ASP A 386 45.21 -23.45 5.44
N SER A 387 45.15 -22.20 4.98
CA SER A 387 46.37 -21.45 4.64
C SER A 387 46.14 -19.93 4.75
N GLU A 388 46.84 -19.33 5.71
CA GLU A 388 47.09 -17.90 5.84
C GLU A 388 47.94 -17.34 4.70
N ALA A 389 47.99 -16.00 4.65
CA ALA A 389 49.05 -15.11 4.17
C ALA A 389 48.93 -14.48 2.78
N ALA A 390 48.53 -13.19 2.82
CA ALA A 390 49.26 -12.01 2.35
C ALA A 390 49.96 -12.02 0.97
N ASP A 391 49.60 -11.06 0.13
CA ASP A 391 50.56 -10.18 -0.57
C ASP A 391 49.84 -8.95 -1.15
N GLU A 392 50.13 -7.77 -0.61
CA GLU A 392 50.00 -6.48 -1.30
C GLU A 392 51.32 -6.18 -2.03
N PRO A 393 51.26 -5.59 -3.22
CA PRO A 393 52.06 -4.38 -3.46
C PRO A 393 51.29 -3.38 -4.36
N SER A 394 51.22 -2.08 -4.06
CA SER A 394 52.23 -1.01 -4.05
C SER A 394 51.92 -0.01 -5.17
N ASP A 395 51.75 1.25 -4.77
CA ASP A 395 52.24 2.49 -5.40
C ASP A 395 52.44 2.53 -6.93
N ASP A 396 51.66 3.39 -7.59
CA ASP A 396 52.16 4.12 -8.76
C ASP A 396 51.73 5.60 -8.69
N ALA A 397 52.74 6.45 -8.55
CA ALA A 397 52.68 7.89 -8.57
C ALA A 397 53.48 8.36 -9.80
N GLY A 398 52.89 9.26 -10.59
CA GLY A 398 53.51 9.87 -11.77
C GLY A 398 52.48 10.78 -12.46
N ASP A 399 52.27 12.03 -12.08
CA ASP A 399 53.19 13.19 -12.15
C ASP A 399 53.27 13.82 -13.56
N GLU A 400 52.94 15.12 -13.60
CA GLU A 400 53.45 16.19 -14.49
C GLU A 400 52.84 16.45 -15.89
N SER A 401 52.08 17.56 -15.92
CA SER A 401 52.49 18.83 -16.55
C SER A 401 52.02 19.23 -17.97
N ALA A 402 51.85 20.57 -18.07
CA ALA A 402 51.72 21.47 -19.23
C ALA A 402 50.28 21.90 -19.60
N GLU A 403 49.79 23.09 -19.21
CA GLU A 403 50.16 24.46 -19.60
C GLU A 403 49.60 24.91 -20.97
N GLU A 404 49.01 26.12 -20.92
CA GLU A 404 48.88 27.15 -21.94
C GLU A 404 47.66 27.28 -22.89
N SER A 405 47.20 28.54 -22.91
CA SER A 405 46.63 29.33 -24.02
C SER A 405 45.17 29.06 -24.34
N GLY A 406 44.23 30.01 -24.31
CA GLY A 406 44.28 31.45 -24.52
C GLY A 406 43.03 31.81 -25.34
N GLY A 407 42.34 32.91 -25.03
CA GLY A 407 41.14 33.28 -25.79
C GLY A 407 40.31 34.39 -25.19
N ASP A 408 40.76 35.62 -25.42
CA ASP A 408 40.03 36.88 -25.23
C ASP A 408 38.77 37.00 -26.10
N GLY A 409 37.82 37.83 -25.65
CA GLY A 409 36.72 38.39 -26.47
C GLY A 409 35.58 38.92 -25.59
N MET A 410 35.74 40.08 -24.95
CA MET A 410 35.29 41.41 -25.43
C MET A 410 33.78 41.57 -25.59
N ASP A 411 33.24 42.44 -24.72
CA ASP A 411 32.34 43.57 -24.99
C ASP A 411 31.04 43.33 -25.77
N ASP A 412 29.89 43.55 -25.11
CA ASP A 412 29.04 44.66 -25.56
C ASP A 412 28.17 45.22 -24.42
N ALA A 413 28.07 46.53 -24.42
CA ALA A 413 27.31 47.36 -23.51
C ALA A 413 26.03 47.84 -24.21
N GLY A 414 24.91 47.88 -23.49
CA GLY A 414 23.67 48.44 -24.05
C GLY A 414 22.73 48.89 -22.93
N ALA A 415 22.80 50.18 -22.64
CA ALA A 415 22.03 50.89 -21.64
C ALA A 415 20.61 51.25 -22.12
N ASP A 416 19.81 51.63 -21.12
CA ASP A 416 18.90 52.80 -21.12
C ASP A 416 17.40 52.57 -21.41
N GLY A 417 16.58 53.03 -20.45
CA GLY A 417 15.55 54.01 -20.79
C GLY A 417 14.10 53.72 -20.39
N GLY A 418 13.69 54.28 -19.23
CA GLY A 418 12.36 54.88 -19.00
C GLY A 418 11.18 53.93 -18.77
N ASP A 419 10.03 54.33 -18.21
CA ASP A 419 9.53 55.61 -17.73
C ASP A 419 8.22 55.32 -16.96
N ALA A 420 7.75 56.31 -16.22
CA ALA A 420 6.70 56.36 -15.23
C ALA A 420 5.29 55.84 -15.61
N GLY A 421 4.56 55.48 -14.55
CA GLY A 421 3.11 55.26 -14.54
C GLY A 421 2.51 55.35 -13.13
N GLU A 422 2.36 56.59 -12.65
CA GLU A 422 1.26 57.07 -11.78
C GLU A 422 -0.12 56.63 -12.34
N ASP A 423 -1.27 56.53 -11.68
CA ASP A 423 -1.83 56.88 -10.36
C ASP A 423 -3.28 56.27 -10.32
N THR A 424 -3.98 56.47 -9.21
CA THR A 424 -5.41 56.23 -8.87
C THR A 424 -5.68 54.87 -8.21
N GLY A 425 -6.15 54.75 -6.96
CA GLY A 425 -6.82 55.68 -6.05
C GLY A 425 -8.10 55.03 -5.52
N ALA A 426 -8.23 54.85 -4.19
CA ALA A 426 -9.45 54.74 -3.36
C ALA A 426 -9.04 54.09 -2.01
N GLU A 427 -8.92 54.84 -0.91
CA GLU A 427 -9.98 55.34 -0.02
C GLU A 427 -10.51 54.28 0.99
N ASP A 428 -10.04 54.48 2.22
CA ASP A 428 -10.82 54.79 3.43
C ASP A 428 -11.50 53.70 4.29
N GLY A 429 -11.36 53.90 5.61
CA GLY A 429 -12.03 53.19 6.72
C GLY A 429 -11.07 52.28 7.52
N GLY A 430 -10.71 52.51 8.79
CA GLY A 430 -11.31 53.30 9.86
C GLY A 430 -11.62 52.37 11.05
N GLY A 431 -11.04 52.66 12.23
CA GLY A 431 -11.27 51.99 13.53
C GLY A 431 -9.98 51.33 14.04
N ASP A 432 -9.25 51.81 15.06
CA ASP A 432 -9.54 52.48 16.34
C ASP A 432 -10.40 51.69 17.33
N ASP A 433 -9.72 50.80 18.07
CA ASP A 433 -9.91 50.43 19.47
C ASP A 433 -8.97 49.24 19.76
N GLY A 434 -8.24 49.10 20.85
CA GLY A 434 -8.18 49.76 22.14
C GLY A 434 -7.56 48.73 23.10
N GLY A 435 -6.79 49.20 24.08
CA GLY A 435 -6.50 48.42 25.30
C GLY A 435 -5.14 47.74 25.36
N ALA A 436 -4.14 48.50 25.79
CA ALA A 436 -3.09 47.95 26.62
C ALA A 436 -3.72 47.55 27.98
N ASP A 437 -3.49 46.31 28.41
CA ASP A 437 -3.69 45.93 29.81
C ASP A 437 -2.38 45.33 30.32
N ASP A 438 -1.70 46.16 31.11
CA ASP A 438 -0.40 45.91 31.72
C ASP A 438 -0.66 45.25 33.09
N GLY A 439 -0.92 43.94 33.09
CA GLY A 439 -1.08 43.14 34.31
C GLY A 439 0.26 42.71 34.89
N GLY A 440 0.93 43.61 35.61
CA GLY A 440 2.07 43.30 36.49
C GLY A 440 1.66 42.42 37.67
N GLY A 441 2.55 41.51 38.07
CA GLY A 441 2.30 40.47 39.08
C GLY A 441 2.41 40.92 40.54
N ASP A 442 2.21 39.96 41.43
CA ASP A 442 2.83 39.93 42.77
C ASP A 442 2.89 38.48 43.29
N GLU A 443 3.96 38.22 44.03
CA GLU A 443 4.43 36.95 44.58
C GLU A 443 3.85 36.65 45.97
N GLY A 444 3.99 35.39 46.40
CA GLY A 444 4.00 34.98 47.82
C GLY A 444 2.63 34.67 48.43
N GLY A 445 2.41 33.65 49.25
CA GLY A 445 3.30 32.83 50.07
C GLY A 445 2.63 32.62 51.44
N GLY A 446 2.80 31.43 52.05
CA GLY A 446 2.45 31.13 53.46
C GLY A 446 1.06 30.50 53.65
N GLU A 447 0.97 29.23 54.05
CA GLU A 447 1.03 28.74 55.45
C GLU A 447 -0.19 29.18 56.30
N GLU A 448 -1.19 28.30 56.42
CA GLU A 448 -1.64 27.60 57.65
C GLU A 448 -2.85 26.69 57.38
#